data_AF-A0A4Q5AKP9-F1
#
_entry.id   AF-A0A4Q5AKP9-F1
#
_cell.length_a   1.000
_cell.length_b   1.000
_cell.length_c   1.000
_cell.angle_alpha   90.00
_cell.angle_beta   90.00
_cell.angle_gamma   90.00
#
_symmetry.space_group_name_H-M   'P 1'
#
loop_
_entity.id
_entity.type
_entity.pdbx_description
1 polymer ?
#
loop_
_entity_poly.entity_id
_entity_poly.type
_entity_poly.pdbx_seq_one_letter_code
_entity_poly.pdbx_strand_id
1 'polypeptide(L)'
;MMTVLVKVIGVSAYVYSKIVDMAAKVEWTANDYAAQNILADIVEKSGLSLRALEQKTGGVASHARIGYILNGERGPVKLSEFIAICEACGVDASDALQQVIDNADATQPANTDEDRAKLALERAQRAAEYGLAAMEGEKRDAEDDGIA
;
A
#
# COMPACT_ATOMS: atom_id res chain seq x y z
N MET A 1 41.20 -22.24 25.20
CA MET A 1 40.53 -21.05 24.67
C MET A 1 39.86 -21.45 23.37
N MET A 2 38.57 -21.10 23.17
CA MET A 2 37.67 -21.55 22.09
C MET A 2 37.22 -23.03 22.20
N THR A 3 35.95 -23.42 22.23
CA THR A 3 34.69 -22.74 21.86
C THR A 3 33.58 -23.39 22.68
N VAL A 4 32.80 -22.58 23.39
CA VAL A 4 31.69 -23.03 24.23
C VAL A 4 30.56 -23.56 23.34
N LEU A 5 30.36 -24.86 23.42
CA LEU A 5 29.07 -25.52 23.67
C LEU A 5 27.81 -24.72 23.24
N VAL A 6 27.49 -24.69 21.94
CA VAL A 6 26.10 -24.44 21.48
C VAL A 6 25.55 -25.75 20.96
N LYS A 7 25.23 -26.64 21.89
CA LYS A 7 24.49 -27.88 21.64
C LYS A 7 23.16 -27.80 22.36
N VAL A 8 22.31 -26.85 21.95
CA VAL A 8 20.91 -26.79 22.37
C VAL A 8 20.10 -26.31 21.15
N ILE A 9 19.36 -27.26 20.57
CA ILE A 9 18.38 -27.14 19.48
C ILE A 9 19.00 -26.91 18.09
N GLY A 10 19.02 -27.98 17.28
CA GLY A 10 19.47 -27.98 15.89
C GLY A 10 18.54 -27.23 14.95
N VAL A 11 18.51 -25.90 15.07
CA VAL A 11 17.97 -25.03 14.02
C VAL A 11 19.17 -24.61 13.17
N SER A 12 19.26 -25.14 11.95
CA SER A 12 20.26 -24.70 10.96
C SER A 12 20.21 -23.17 10.83
N ALA A 13 21.35 -22.48 10.66
CA ALA A 13 21.38 -21.02 10.47
C ALA A 13 20.45 -20.55 9.33
N TYR A 14 20.21 -21.42 8.33
CA TYR A 14 19.22 -21.22 7.28
C TYR A 14 17.77 -21.26 7.78
N VAL A 15 17.46 -22.19 8.69
CA VAL A 15 16.16 -22.28 9.35
C VAL A 15 15.99 -21.13 10.33
N TYR A 16 17.06 -20.68 11.01
CA TYR A 16 17.02 -19.48 11.84
C TYR A 16 16.71 -18.27 10.96
N SER A 17 17.48 -18.03 9.88
CA SER A 17 17.23 -17.00 8.84
C SER A 17 15.80 -17.05 8.30
N LYS A 18 15.29 -18.23 7.94
CA LYS A 18 13.91 -18.39 7.47
C LYS A 18 12.86 -18.18 8.55
N ILE A 19 13.13 -18.51 9.81
CA ILE A 19 12.21 -18.23 10.93
C ILE A 19 12.20 -16.73 11.26
N VAL A 20 13.33 -16.01 11.13
CA VAL A 20 13.33 -14.53 11.22
C VAL A 20 12.69 -13.88 9.99
N ASP A 21 12.86 -14.43 8.79
CA ASP A 21 12.12 -13.98 7.58
C ASP A 21 10.62 -14.31 7.65
N MET A 22 10.25 -15.40 8.34
CA MET A 22 8.87 -15.82 8.67
C MET A 22 8.36 -15.23 9.98
N ALA A 23 9.10 -14.35 10.67
CA ALA A 23 8.64 -13.65 11.87
C ALA A 23 7.63 -12.53 11.52
N ALA A 24 6.74 -12.85 10.58
CA ALA A 24 5.76 -12.04 9.89
C ALA A 24 6.38 -10.91 9.07
N LYS A 25 6.38 -11.05 7.74
CA LYS A 25 6.16 -9.88 6.89
C LYS A 25 4.85 -9.28 7.39
N VAL A 26 4.94 -8.22 8.19
CA VAL A 26 3.76 -7.50 8.67
C VAL A 26 3.05 -7.03 7.42
N GLU A 27 1.90 -7.63 7.13
CA GLU A 27 1.05 -7.17 6.04
C GLU A 27 0.49 -5.81 6.44
N TRP A 28 0.77 -4.81 5.61
CA TRP A 28 0.26 -3.47 5.82
C TRP A 28 -1.20 -3.42 5.37
N THR A 29 -2.05 -2.89 6.24
CA THR A 29 -3.45 -2.59 5.94
C THR A 29 -3.58 -1.23 5.27
N ALA A 30 -4.75 -0.92 4.71
CA ALA A 30 -5.03 0.41 4.16
C ALA A 30 -4.84 1.53 5.21
N ASN A 31 -5.19 1.25 6.48
CA ASN A 31 -4.97 2.17 7.60
C ASN A 31 -3.47 2.44 7.84
N ASP A 32 -2.62 1.42 7.70
CA ASP A 32 -1.18 1.58 7.91
C ASP A 32 -0.56 2.50 6.87
N TYR A 33 -0.94 2.34 5.60
CA TYR A 33 -0.49 3.22 4.52
C TYR A 33 -1.06 4.64 4.65
N ALA A 34 -2.34 4.78 5.01
CA ALA A 34 -2.95 6.08 5.25
C ALA A 34 -2.25 6.81 6.41
N ALA A 35 -1.97 6.11 7.52
CA ALA A 35 -1.24 6.66 8.65
C ALA A 35 0.18 7.10 8.29
N GLN A 36 0.91 6.30 7.51
CA GLN A 36 2.21 6.70 6.98
C GLN A 36 2.10 8.01 6.17
N ASN A 37 1.19 8.05 5.20
CA ASN A 37 1.08 9.19 4.27
C ASN A 37 0.70 10.48 5.01
N ILE A 38 -0.22 10.40 5.97
CA ILE A 38 -0.63 11.53 6.79
C ILE A 38 0.53 12.01 7.67
N LEU A 39 1.28 11.11 8.31
CA LEU A 39 2.45 11.52 9.08
C LEU A 39 3.56 12.11 8.21
N ALA A 40 3.77 11.61 6.99
CA ALA A 40 4.70 12.17 6.04
C ALA A 40 4.36 13.63 5.70
N ASP A 41 3.08 13.88 5.36
CA ASP A 41 2.58 15.23 5.06
C ASP A 41 2.64 16.17 6.27
N ILE A 42 2.25 15.70 7.47
CA ILE A 42 2.34 16.48 8.72
C ILE A 42 3.80 16.88 9.00
N VAL A 43 4.73 15.93 8.90
CA VAL A 43 6.16 16.19 9.16
C VAL A 43 6.73 17.14 8.12
N GLU A 44 6.42 16.97 6.84
CA GLU A 44 6.84 17.87 5.77
C GLU A 44 6.34 19.31 6.02
N LYS A 45 5.06 19.49 6.32
CA LYS A 45 4.45 20.80 6.62
C LYS A 45 5.00 21.46 7.88
N SER A 46 5.43 20.68 8.86
CA SER A 46 6.01 21.21 10.11
C SER A 46 7.37 21.88 9.89
N GLY A 47 8.11 21.51 8.83
CA GLY A 47 9.48 21.96 8.58
C GLY A 47 10.51 21.46 9.62
N LEU A 48 10.13 20.55 10.52
CA LEU A 48 11.02 20.04 11.56
C LEU A 48 11.99 19.00 10.99
N SER A 49 13.25 19.09 11.39
CA SER A 49 14.19 18.00 11.12
C SER A 49 13.84 16.76 11.95
N LEU A 50 14.19 15.57 11.47
CA LEU A 50 14.00 14.32 12.21
C LEU A 50 14.67 14.33 13.60
N ARG A 51 15.77 15.07 13.76
CA ARG A 51 16.43 15.27 15.06
C ARG A 51 15.63 16.15 16.00
N ALA A 52 14.99 17.19 15.48
CA ALA A 52 14.10 18.04 16.27
C ALA A 52 12.86 17.26 16.73
N LEU A 53 12.32 16.38 15.87
CA LEU A 53 11.21 15.49 16.22
C LEU A 53 11.59 14.49 17.31
N GLU A 54 12.76 13.85 17.21
CA GLU A 54 13.27 12.95 18.26
C GLU A 54 13.35 13.64 19.64
N GLN A 55 13.80 14.90 19.68
CA GLN A 55 13.85 15.69 20.91
C GLN A 55 12.44 16.06 21.42
N LYS A 56 11.55 16.52 20.52
CA LYS A 56 10.19 16.94 20.87
C LYS A 56 9.30 15.78 21.32
N THR A 57 9.50 14.59 20.75
CA THR A 57 8.81 13.35 21.15
C THR A 57 9.37 12.74 22.43
N GLY A 58 10.40 13.34 23.05
CA GLY A 58 11.00 12.82 24.27
C GLY A 58 11.62 11.42 24.11
N GLY A 59 12.04 11.04 22.89
CA GLY A 59 12.58 9.73 22.59
C GLY A 59 11.55 8.61 22.40
N VAL A 60 10.24 8.92 22.37
CA VAL A 60 9.18 7.93 22.02
C VAL A 60 9.45 7.34 20.63
N ALA A 61 9.92 8.16 19.69
CA ALA A 61 10.41 7.72 18.39
C ALA A 61 11.80 8.31 18.15
N SER A 62 12.80 7.45 17.94
CA SER A 62 14.15 7.89 17.60
C SER A 62 14.18 8.47 16.18
N HIS A 63 15.19 9.29 15.88
CA HIS A 63 15.40 9.86 14.54
C HIS A 63 15.31 8.80 13.44
N ALA A 64 15.96 7.65 13.65
CA ALA A 64 15.95 6.56 12.67
C ALA A 64 14.57 5.93 12.53
N ARG A 65 13.84 5.74 13.64
CA ARG A 65 12.48 5.19 13.62
C ARG A 65 11.51 6.12 12.91
N ILE A 66 11.60 7.43 13.14
CA ILE A 66 10.79 8.42 12.41
C ILE A 66 11.07 8.29 10.91
N GLY A 67 12.34 8.24 10.49
CA GLY A 67 12.69 8.02 9.08
C GLY A 67 12.06 6.74 8.50
N TYR A 68 12.10 5.62 9.24
CA TYR A 68 11.45 4.38 8.81
C TYR A 68 9.93 4.53 8.69
N ILE A 69 9.27 5.23 9.62
CA ILE A 69 7.82 5.47 9.56
C ILE A 69 7.47 6.23 8.28
N LEU A 70 8.14 7.36 8.00
CA LEU A 70 7.81 8.20 6.84
C LEU A 70 8.08 7.48 5.51
N ASN A 71 9.08 6.60 5.47
CA ASN A 71 9.43 5.81 4.29
C ASN A 71 8.64 4.50 4.14
N GLY A 72 7.83 4.12 5.12
CA GLY A 72 7.03 2.88 5.04
C GLY A 72 7.85 1.62 5.33
N GLU A 73 8.91 1.76 6.12
CA GLU A 73 9.90 0.72 6.38
C GLU A 73 9.78 0.16 7.81
N ARG A 74 10.23 -1.09 7.98
CA ARG A 74 10.35 -1.74 9.29
C ARG A 74 9.06 -1.77 10.13
N GLY A 75 7.93 -1.85 9.43
CA GLY A 75 6.60 -2.07 10.01
C GLY A 75 5.84 -0.78 10.32
N PRO A 76 4.51 -0.88 10.44
CA PRO A 76 3.62 0.26 10.60
C PRO A 76 3.90 1.07 11.87
N VAL A 77 3.40 2.30 11.88
CA VAL A 77 3.54 3.20 13.02
C VAL A 77 2.71 2.68 14.19
N LYS A 78 3.28 2.73 15.41
CA LYS A 78 2.54 2.42 16.63
C LYS A 78 1.70 3.62 17.05
N LEU A 79 0.57 3.40 17.71
CA LEU A 79 -0.30 4.49 18.18
C LEU A 79 0.44 5.52 19.04
N SER A 80 1.32 5.07 19.94
CA SER A 80 2.14 5.97 20.77
C SER A 80 3.11 6.83 19.95
N GLU A 81 3.67 6.28 18.86
CA GLU A 81 4.54 7.03 17.94
C GLU A 81 3.73 8.05 17.13
N PHE A 82 2.55 7.65 16.65
CA PHE A 82 1.63 8.51 15.91
C PHE A 82 1.23 9.75 16.71
N ILE A 83 0.77 9.55 17.95
CA ILE A 83 0.36 10.64 18.84
C ILE A 83 1.54 11.57 19.13
N ALA A 84 2.70 11.01 19.50
CA ALA A 84 3.87 11.82 19.83
C ALA A 84 4.35 12.67 18.65
N ILE A 85 4.32 12.13 17.43
CA ILE A 85 4.69 12.89 16.22
C ILE A 85 3.67 14.01 15.95
N CYS A 86 2.36 13.74 16.09
CA CYS A 86 1.32 14.77 15.95
C CYS A 86 1.54 15.92 16.94
N GLU A 87 1.73 15.60 18.23
CA GLU A 87 1.99 16.58 19.28
C GLU A 87 3.27 17.39 19.02
N ALA A 88 4.35 16.73 18.58
CA ALA A 88 5.61 17.39 18.25
C ALA A 88 5.46 18.42 17.11
N CYS A 89 4.58 18.11 16.15
CA CYS A 89 4.23 18.97 15.01
C CYS A 89 3.12 19.98 15.31
N GLY A 90 2.51 19.95 16.51
CA GLY A 90 1.41 20.84 16.88
C GLY A 90 0.09 20.54 16.17
N VAL A 91 -0.12 19.29 15.72
CA VAL A 91 -1.35 18.81 15.08
C VAL A 91 -2.18 18.03 16.10
N ASP A 92 -3.50 18.23 16.10
CA ASP A 92 -4.40 17.43 16.91
C ASP A 92 -4.42 15.97 16.43
N ALA A 93 -4.04 15.03 17.30
CA ALA A 93 -3.92 13.63 16.95
C ALA A 93 -5.27 12.97 16.60
N SER A 94 -6.39 13.47 17.14
CA SER A 94 -7.72 12.94 16.85
C SER A 94 -8.16 13.34 15.44
N ASP A 95 -7.93 14.60 15.06
CA ASP A 95 -8.19 15.07 13.69
C ASP A 95 -7.33 14.32 12.67
N ALA A 96 -6.06 14.10 12.99
CA ALA A 96 -5.16 13.32 12.12
C ALA A 96 -5.61 11.86 12.01
N LEU A 97 -6.06 11.24 13.10
CA LEU A 97 -6.56 9.86 13.08
C LEU A 97 -7.87 9.75 12.30
N GLN A 98 -8.76 10.74 12.38
CA GLN A 98 -9.98 10.76 11.57
C GLN A 98 -9.64 10.81 10.08
N GLN A 99 -8.63 11.60 9.68
CA GLN A 99 -8.13 11.58 8.30
C GLN A 99 -7.56 10.21 7.90
N VAL A 100 -6.94 9.47 8.82
CA VAL A 100 -6.46 8.09 8.53
C VAL A 100 -7.65 7.21 8.18
N ILE A 101 -8.71 7.25 8.98
CA ILE A 101 -9.91 6.44 8.77
C ILE A 101 -10.56 6.79 7.43
N ASP A 102 -10.78 8.08 7.18
CA ASP A 102 -11.41 8.57 5.95
C ASP A 102 -10.59 8.21 4.69
N ASN A 103 -9.26 8.32 4.78
CA ASN A 103 -8.36 8.03 3.65
C ASN A 103 -8.13 6.53 3.45
N ALA A 104 -8.22 5.72 4.51
CA ALA A 104 -8.11 4.28 4.39
C ALA A 104 -9.31 3.67 3.65
N ASP A 105 -10.51 4.23 3.88
CA ASP A 105 -11.72 3.87 3.14
C ASP A 105 -11.61 4.27 1.65
N ALA A 106 -10.93 5.38 1.35
CA ALA A 106 -10.64 5.81 -0.02
C ALA A 106 -9.49 5.04 -0.71
N THR A 107 -8.58 4.45 0.08
CA THR A 107 -7.41 3.69 -0.39
C THR A 107 -7.69 2.18 -0.49
N GLN A 108 -8.88 1.72 -0.07
CA GLN A 108 -9.42 0.52 -0.71
C GLN A 108 -9.38 0.78 -2.22
N PRO A 109 -8.69 -0.04 -3.02
CA PRO A 109 -8.74 0.15 -4.45
C PRO A 109 -10.22 0.15 -4.83
N ALA A 110 -10.69 1.25 -5.40
CA ALA A 110 -11.99 1.38 -6.02
C ALA A 110 -12.06 0.42 -7.21
N ASN A 111 -12.10 -0.87 -6.92
CA ASN A 111 -12.27 -2.01 -7.80
C ASN A 111 -12.50 -3.23 -6.89
N THR A 112 -13.73 -3.36 -6.40
CA THR A 112 -14.18 -4.67 -5.91
C THR A 112 -13.99 -5.71 -7.04
N ASP A 113 -13.85 -6.99 -6.70
CA ASP A 113 -13.85 -8.06 -7.72
C ASP A 113 -15.06 -7.98 -8.65
N GLU A 114 -16.17 -7.45 -8.12
CA GLU A 114 -17.41 -7.16 -8.82
C GLU A 114 -17.25 -6.06 -9.87
N ASP A 115 -16.53 -4.97 -9.57
CA ASP A 115 -16.24 -3.90 -10.52
C ASP A 115 -15.28 -4.36 -11.63
N ARG A 116 -14.32 -5.23 -11.30
CA ARG A 116 -13.45 -5.86 -12.30
C ARG A 116 -14.23 -6.80 -13.21
N ALA A 117 -15.14 -7.59 -12.65
CA ALA A 117 -16.03 -8.47 -13.41
C ALA A 117 -16.98 -7.67 -14.30
N LYS A 118 -17.53 -6.56 -13.80
CA LYS A 118 -18.40 -5.65 -14.54
C LYS A 118 -17.65 -4.96 -15.69
N LEU A 119 -16.45 -4.45 -15.45
CA LEU A 119 -15.62 -3.83 -16.48
C LEU A 119 -15.15 -4.85 -17.55
N ALA A 120 -14.86 -6.09 -17.14
CA ALA A 120 -14.52 -7.18 -18.07
C ALA A 120 -15.73 -7.57 -18.94
N LEU A 121 -16.93 -7.64 -18.35
CA LEU A 121 -18.17 -7.91 -19.06
C LEU A 121 -18.48 -6.78 -20.07
N GLU A 122 -18.35 -5.52 -19.66
CA GLU A 122 -18.60 -4.36 -20.53
C GLU A 122 -17.62 -4.31 -21.71
N ARG A 123 -16.34 -4.67 -21.48
CA ARG A 123 -15.33 -4.79 -22.55
C ARG A 123 -15.65 -5.94 -23.51
N ALA A 124 -16.13 -7.08 -23.00
CA ALA A 124 -16.53 -8.21 -23.84
C ALA A 124 -17.78 -7.90 -24.68
N GLN A 125 -18.76 -7.20 -24.12
CA GLN A 125 -19.96 -6.76 -24.84
C GLN A 125 -19.62 -5.77 -25.95
N ARG A 126 -18.79 -4.76 -25.65
CA ARG A 126 -18.34 -3.78 -26.65
C ARG A 126 -17.54 -4.46 -27.78
N ALA A 127 -16.69 -5.43 -27.45
CA ALA A 127 -15.97 -6.20 -28.47
C ALA A 127 -16.89 -7.06 -29.34
N ALA A 128 -17.97 -7.62 -28.77
CA ALA A 128 -18.97 -8.37 -29.52
C ALA A 128 -19.79 -7.47 -30.46
N GLU A 129 -20.15 -6.25 -30.03
CA GLU A 129 -20.82 -5.26 -30.89
C GLU A 129 -19.96 -4.86 -32.09
N TYR A 130 -18.66 -4.62 -31.90
CA TYR A 130 -17.74 -4.35 -33.02
C TYR A 130 -17.53 -5.58 -33.94
N GLY A 131 -17.54 -6.79 -33.37
CA GLY A 131 -17.47 -8.04 -34.15
C GLY A 131 -18.71 -8.27 -35.02
N LEU A 132 -19.91 -7.93 -34.53
CA LEU A 132 -21.14 -7.97 -35.32
C LEU A 132 -21.17 -6.89 -36.41
N ALA A 133 -20.74 -5.67 -36.10
CA ALA A 133 -20.66 -4.59 -37.09
C ALA A 133 -19.67 -4.89 -38.23
N ALA A 134 -18.59 -5.61 -37.96
CA ALA A 134 -17.63 -6.07 -38.98
C ALA A 134 -18.18 -7.20 -39.86
N MET A 135 -19.15 -7.98 -39.38
CA MET A 135 -19.78 -9.08 -40.11
C MET A 135 -20.99 -8.62 -40.95
N GLU A 136 -21.57 -7.46 -40.65
CA GLU A 136 -22.67 -6.85 -41.42
C GLU A 136 -22.20 -6.11 -42.69
N GLY A 137 -20.89 -5.90 -42.86
CA GLY A 137 -20.30 -5.20 -44.00
C GLY A 137 -20.08 -6.04 -45.26
N GLU A 138 -20.25 -7.37 -45.22
CA GLU A 138 -19.95 -8.26 -46.33
C GLU A 138 -21.20 -9.00 -46.83
N LYS A 139 -22.17 -8.25 -47.40
CA LYS A 139 -23.18 -8.83 -48.29
C LYS A 139 -23.66 -7.82 -49.33
N ARG A 140 -23.56 -8.28 -50.60
CA ARG A 140 -23.69 -7.58 -51.90
C ARG A 140 -22.29 -7.12 -52.33
N ASP A 141 -21.62 -7.80 -53.26
CA ASP A 141 -22.05 -7.88 -54.65
C ASP A 141 -22.05 -9.31 -55.23
N ALA A 142 -23.23 -9.80 -55.58
CA ALA A 142 -23.41 -10.87 -56.55
C ALA A 142 -24.56 -10.43 -57.47
N GLU A 143 -24.41 -10.67 -58.78
CA GLU A 143 -25.24 -10.23 -59.94
C GLU A 143 -24.77 -8.84 -60.46
N ASP A 144 -24.41 -8.62 -61.73
CA ASP A 144 -24.96 -9.13 -62.99
C ASP A 144 -24.02 -8.70 -64.15
N ASP A 145 -23.30 -9.64 -64.79
CA ASP A 145 -22.57 -9.39 -66.05
C ASP A 145 -23.32 -10.05 -67.21
N GLY A 146 -24.49 -9.49 -67.54
CA GLY A 146 -25.25 -9.77 -68.75
C GLY A 146 -25.19 -8.61 -69.76
N ILE A 147 -24.09 -8.48 -70.50
CA ILE A 147 -23.98 -7.67 -71.75
C ILE A 147 -22.91 -8.38 -72.62
N ALA A 148 -23.10 -8.84 -73.87
CA ALA A 148 -24.06 -8.55 -74.94
C ALA A 148 -24.33 -9.81 -75.78
#